data_AF-A0A7S0Q1Q1-F1
#
_entry.id   AF-A0A7S0Q1Q1-F1
#
_cell.length_a   1.000
_cell.length_b   1.000
_cell.length_c   1.000
_cell.angle_alpha   90.00
_cell.angle_beta   90.00
_cell.angle_gamma   90.00
#
_symmetry.space_group_name_H-M   'P 1'
#
loop_
_entity.id
_entity.type
_entity.pdbx_description
1 polymer ?
#
loop_
_entity_poly.entity_id
_entity_poly.type
_entity_poly.pdbx_seq_one_letter_code
_entity_poly.pdbx_strand_id
1 'polypeptide(L)'
;PCWPQNTMPAAVSMSELRAEFANVKDTSLLERCAKLCNAYGLSASELGTQWEVLVMNNSEGKMVLSVDTLARLEDKVRVSATKPLTGKRPRPGDAGGGA
;
A
#
# COMPACT_ATOMS: atom_id res chain seq x y z
N PRO A 1 4.56 1.29 33.82
CA PRO A 1 3.54 0.42 33.18
C PRO A 1 3.59 0.63 31.65
N CYS A 2 4.34 -0.21 30.94
CA CYS A 2 4.47 -0.16 29.49
C CYS A 2 3.55 -1.24 28.91
N TRP A 3 2.39 -0.84 28.41
CA TRP A 3 1.53 -1.76 27.67
C TRP A 3 2.15 -1.97 26.28
N PRO A 4 2.16 -3.19 25.73
CA PRO A 4 2.47 -3.35 24.31
C PRO A 4 1.35 -2.67 23.55
N GLN A 5 1.66 -1.53 22.92
CA GLN A 5 0.80 -0.96 21.89
C GLN A 5 0.67 -2.03 20.81
N ASN A 6 -0.43 -2.77 20.86
CA ASN A 6 -0.90 -3.61 19.78
C ASN A 6 -1.34 -2.64 18.67
N THR A 7 -0.36 -2.12 17.94
CA THR A 7 -0.55 -1.21 16.81
C THR A 7 -1.27 -2.02 15.74
N MET A 8 -2.60 -1.97 15.74
CA MET A 8 -3.40 -2.21 14.54
C MET A 8 -2.70 -1.49 13.38
N PRO A 9 -2.65 -2.05 12.15
CA PRO A 9 -2.08 -1.32 11.02
C PRO A 9 -2.73 0.05 11.01
N ALA A 10 -1.93 1.08 11.25
CA ALA A 10 -2.44 2.39 11.61
C ALA A 10 -3.41 2.82 10.51
N ALA A 11 -4.67 3.03 10.87
CA ALA A 11 -5.65 3.52 9.92
C ALA A 11 -5.07 4.78 9.28
N VAL A 12 -4.83 4.74 7.97
CA VAL A 12 -4.19 5.83 7.25
C VAL A 12 -5.00 7.10 7.48
N SER A 13 -4.35 8.12 8.03
CA SER A 13 -5.01 9.36 8.39
C SER A 13 -5.20 10.24 7.15
N MET A 14 -6.31 10.99 7.10
CA MET A 14 -6.55 11.94 6.01
C MET A 14 -5.41 12.96 5.85
N SER A 15 -4.76 13.36 6.94
CA SER A 15 -3.61 14.25 6.92
C SER A 15 -2.43 13.67 6.14
N GLU A 16 -2.17 12.36 6.28
CA GLU A 16 -1.10 11.68 5.56
C GLU A 16 -1.44 11.54 4.08
N LEU A 17 -2.69 11.19 3.76
CA LEU A 17 -3.14 11.16 2.36
C LEU A 17 -3.10 12.53 1.70
N ARG A 18 -3.40 13.62 2.43
CA ARG A 18 -3.26 14.98 1.90
C ARG A 18 -1.80 15.37 1.69
N ALA A 19 -0.89 14.87 2.51
CA ALA A 19 0.54 15.12 2.33
C ALA A 19 1.06 14.39 1.08
N GLU A 20 0.72 13.11 0.92
CA GLU A 20 1.13 12.30 -0.25
C GLU A 20 0.46 12.76 -1.54
N PHE A 21 -0.85 13.02 -1.49
CA PHE A 21 -1.65 13.46 -2.62
C PHE A 21 -1.94 14.97 -2.55
N ALA A 22 -0.92 15.78 -2.29
CA ALA A 22 -1.06 17.24 -2.11
C ALA A 22 -1.73 17.96 -3.31
N ASN A 23 -1.63 17.39 -4.51
CA ASN A 23 -2.25 17.91 -5.72
C ASN A 23 -3.75 17.60 -5.84
N VAL A 24 -4.30 16.72 -5.00
CA VAL A 24 -5.70 16.28 -5.04
C VAL A 24 -6.52 17.11 -4.07
N LYS A 25 -7.41 17.94 -4.61
CA LYS A 25 -8.34 18.76 -3.82
C LYS A 25 -9.63 18.04 -3.46
N ASP A 26 -9.95 16.97 -4.20
CA ASP A 26 -11.17 16.19 -4.03
C ASP A 26 -11.09 15.27 -2.80
N THR A 27 -11.87 15.62 -1.78
CA THR A 27 -11.89 14.86 -0.51
C THR A 27 -12.48 13.46 -0.71
N SER A 28 -13.46 13.29 -1.60
CA SER A 28 -14.06 11.98 -1.91
C SER A 28 -13.05 11.00 -2.53
N LEU A 29 -12.05 11.49 -3.27
CA LEU A 29 -10.98 10.64 -3.81
C LEU A 29 -10.01 10.23 -2.70
N LEU A 30 -9.66 11.16 -1.82
CA LEU A 30 -8.83 10.86 -0.64
C LEU A 30 -9.50 9.85 0.29
N GLU A 31 -10.81 9.95 0.50
CA GLU A 31 -11.56 8.94 1.27
C GLU A 31 -11.49 7.55 0.64
N ARG A 32 -11.51 7.45 -0.69
CA ARG A 32 -11.34 6.17 -1.38
C ARG A 32 -9.92 5.64 -1.23
N CYS A 33 -8.91 6.49 -1.30
CA CYS A 33 -7.53 6.11 -1.00
C CYS A 33 -7.41 5.57 0.43
N ALA A 34 -8.05 6.20 1.42
CA ALA A 34 -8.07 5.71 2.80
C ALA A 34 -8.72 4.33 2.92
N LYS A 35 -9.83 4.11 2.20
CA LYS A 35 -10.50 2.80 2.15
C LYS A 35 -9.61 1.73 1.50
N LEU A 36 -8.89 2.07 0.43
CA LEU A 36 -7.90 1.18 -0.19
C LEU A 36 -6.77 0.81 0.78
N CYS A 37 -6.18 1.82 1.42
CA CYS A 37 -5.15 1.61 2.43
C CYS A 37 -5.63 0.65 3.53
N ASN A 38 -6.85 0.84 4.03
CA ASN A 38 -7.42 -0.02 5.06
C ASN A 38 -7.75 -1.44 4.53
N ALA A 39 -8.28 -1.55 3.30
CA ALA A 39 -8.65 -2.83 2.70
C ALA A 39 -7.44 -3.74 2.41
N TYR A 40 -6.31 -3.14 2.01
CA TYR A 40 -5.09 -3.87 1.65
C TYR A 40 -3.98 -3.79 2.72
N GLY A 41 -4.22 -3.11 3.84
CA GLY A 41 -3.25 -2.94 4.92
C GLY A 41 -2.01 -2.11 4.53
N LEU A 42 -2.20 -1.10 3.68
CA LEU A 42 -1.13 -0.25 3.14
C LEU A 42 -1.03 1.09 3.87
N SER A 43 0.19 1.60 3.98
CA SER A 43 0.46 2.96 4.44
C SER A 43 0.17 4.00 3.35
N ALA A 44 -0.01 5.28 3.73
CA ALA A 44 -0.19 6.37 2.76
C ALA A 44 0.99 6.44 1.76
N SER A 45 2.22 6.30 2.26
CA SER A 45 3.44 6.33 1.44
C SER A 45 3.57 5.14 0.48
N GLU A 46 3.09 3.95 0.89
CA GLU A 46 3.05 2.79 0.00
C GLU A 46 2.04 3.00 -1.13
N LEU A 47 0.86 3.53 -0.81
CA LEU A 47 -0.13 3.90 -1.83
C LEU A 47 0.42 4.98 -2.77
N GLY A 48 1.11 6.00 -2.22
CA GLY A 48 1.80 7.04 -2.98
C GLY A 48 2.85 6.48 -3.93
N THR A 49 3.69 5.55 -3.46
CA THR A 49 4.69 4.87 -4.29
C THR A 49 4.02 4.09 -5.44
N GLN A 50 2.95 3.35 -5.16
CA GLN A 50 2.23 2.59 -6.18
C GLN A 50 1.57 3.52 -7.21
N TRP A 51 1.09 4.68 -6.76
CA TRP A 51 0.59 5.74 -7.62
C TRP A 51 1.69 6.31 -8.51
N GLU A 52 2.86 6.66 -7.98
CA GLU A 52 3.99 7.16 -8.78
C GLU A 52 4.43 6.14 -9.82
N VAL A 53 4.54 4.86 -9.46
CA VAL A 53 4.86 3.80 -10.42
C VAL A 53 3.79 3.72 -11.51
N LEU A 54 2.51 3.84 -11.16
CA LEU A 54 1.41 3.81 -12.13
C LEU A 54 1.46 5.04 -13.07
N VAL A 55 1.75 6.23 -12.54
CA VAL A 55 1.95 7.46 -13.32
C VAL A 55 3.17 7.33 -14.24
N MET A 56 4.30 6.82 -13.75
CA MET A 56 5.52 6.60 -14.55
C MET A 56 5.32 5.61 -15.69
N ASN A 57 4.50 4.58 -15.47
CA ASN A 57 4.14 3.62 -16.52
C ASN A 57 3.14 4.19 -17.52
N ASN A 58 2.51 5.34 -17.23
CA ASN A 58 1.56 5.98 -18.13
C ASN A 58 2.30 6.96 -19.05
N SER A 59 2.34 6.66 -20.33
CA SER A 59 3.08 7.45 -21.34
C SER A 59 2.52 8.85 -21.59
N GLU A 60 1.34 9.18 -21.06
CA GLU A 60 0.67 10.47 -21.27
C GLU A 60 1.17 11.62 -20.37
N GLY A 61 2.17 11.38 -19.52
CA GLY A 61 2.93 12.45 -18.83
C GLY A 61 2.18 13.24 -17.74
N LYS A 62 0.85 13.22 -17.69
CA LYS A 62 0.03 13.84 -16.63
C LYS A 62 -1.19 13.00 -16.30
N MET A 63 -1.00 11.97 -15.49
CA MET A 63 -2.11 11.22 -14.91
C MET A 63 -2.58 11.88 -13.62
N VAL A 64 -3.85 12.30 -13.60
CA VAL A 64 -4.48 12.89 -12.41
C VAL A 64 -5.22 11.82 -11.62
N LEU A 65 -5.28 11.97 -10.30
CA LEU A 65 -6.08 11.08 -9.47
C LEU A 65 -7.56 11.33 -9.78
N SER A 66 -8.22 10.32 -10.33
CA SER A 66 -9.64 10.28 -10.70
C SER A 66 -10.21 8.91 -10.35
N VAL A 67 -11.54 8.77 -10.40
CA VAL A 67 -12.20 7.48 -10.12
C VAL A 67 -11.64 6.34 -10.99
N ASP A 68 -11.41 6.61 -12.27
CA ASP A 68 -10.84 5.63 -13.21
C ASP A 68 -9.42 5.21 -12.82
N THR A 69 -8.54 6.19 -12.59
CA THR A 69 -7.14 5.93 -12.26
C THR A 69 -6.99 5.28 -10.89
N LEU A 70 -7.93 5.56 -9.97
CA LEU A 70 -7.99 4.97 -8.64
C LEU A 70 -8.39 3.49 -8.71
N ALA A 71 -9.26 3.10 -9.65
CA ALA A 71 -9.54 1.68 -9.93
C ALA A 71 -8.29 0.96 -10.50
N ARG A 72 -7.53 1.63 -11.37
CA ARG A 72 -6.24 1.10 -11.86
C ARG A 72 -5.21 0.97 -10.73
N LEU A 73 -5.20 1.91 -9.80
CA LEU A 73 -4.36 1.85 -8.61
C LEU A 73 -4.77 0.69 -7.69
N GLU A 74 -6.08 0.50 -7.46
CA GLU A 74 -6.64 -0.65 -6.73
C GLU A 74 -6.16 -1.98 -7.33
N ASP A 75 -6.27 -2.15 -8.65
CA ASP A 75 -5.83 -3.36 -9.32
C ASP A 75 -4.31 -3.60 -9.13
N LYS A 76 -3.52 -2.53 -9.23
CA LYS A 76 -2.07 -2.58 -9.01
C LYS A 76 -1.69 -2.96 -7.57
N VAL A 77 -2.36 -2.38 -6.57
CA VAL A 77 -2.13 -2.74 -5.16
C VAL A 77 -2.62 -4.14 -4.86
N ARG A 78 -3.73 -4.58 -5.45
CA ARG A 78 -4.22 -5.95 -5.34
C ARG A 78 -3.20 -6.95 -5.88
N VAL A 79 -2.69 -6.74 -7.09
CA VAL A 79 -1.65 -7.60 -7.68
C VAL A 79 -0.40 -7.62 -6.80
N SER A 80 -0.01 -6.46 -6.24
CA SER A 80 1.16 -6.35 -5.36
C SER A 80 0.95 -7.04 -4.01
N ALA A 81 -0.26 -6.97 -3.44
CA ALA A 81 -0.64 -7.66 -2.21
C ALA A 81 -0.78 -9.18 -2.40
N THR A 82 -1.17 -9.63 -3.60
CA THR A 82 -1.24 -11.06 -3.96
C THR A 82 0.11 -11.67 -4.32
N LYS A 83 1.21 -10.92 -4.30
CA LYS A 83 2.52 -11.54 -4.20
C LYS A 83 2.68 -11.96 -2.74
N PRO A 84 2.54 -13.26 -2.38
CA PRO A 84 2.94 -13.68 -1.06
C PRO A 84 4.39 -13.23 -0.90
N LEU A 85 4.66 -12.46 0.14
CA LEU A 85 5.96 -12.50 0.76
C LEU A 85 6.26 -14.00 0.89
N THR A 86 7.22 -14.47 0.08
CA THR A 86 7.93 -15.71 0.33
C THR A 86 8.62 -15.52 1.67
N GLY A 87 7.82 -15.62 2.72
CA GLY A 87 8.24 -15.70 4.09
C GLY A 87 9.01 -16.98 4.16
N LYS A 88 10.34 -16.85 4.11
CA LYS A 88 11.27 -17.74 4.78
C LYS A 88 11.03 -19.22 4.46
N ARG A 89 11.62 -19.73 3.38
CA ARG A 89 12.09 -21.12 3.48
C ARG A 89 13.18 -21.11 4.56
N PRO A 90 13.02 -21.83 5.69
CA PRO A 90 14.05 -21.91 6.71
C PRO A 90 15.35 -22.44 6.11
N ARG A 91 16.50 -22.03 6.69
CA ARG A 91 17.81 -22.58 6.35
C ARG A 91 17.74 -24.11 6.33
N PRO A 92 18.28 -24.82 5.33
CA PRO A 92 18.61 -26.23 5.50
C PRO A 92 19.85 -26.28 6.43
N GLY A 93 19.59 -26.22 7.73
CA GLY A 93 20.61 -26.33 8.79
C GLY A 93 20.17 -27.23 9.93
N ASP A 94 19.11 -28.03 9.73
CA ASP A 94 18.66 -29.07 10.65
C ASP A 94 18.83 -30.43 9.96
N ALA A 95 20.07 -30.90 9.93
CA ALA A 95 20.40 -32.30 9.77
C ALA A 95 21.15 -32.70 11.05
N GLY A 96 20.43 -32.70 12.17
CA GLY A 96 20.86 -33.36 13.39
C GLY A 96 20.49 -34.84 13.34
N GLY A 97 21.52 -35.69 13.36
CA GLY A 97 21.47 -37.02 13.98
C GLY A 97 20.97 -38.19 13.11
N GLY A 98 21.85 -39.15 12.86
CA GLY A 98 21.47 -40.47 12.35
C GLY A 98 22.63 -41.42 12.14
N ALA A 99 23.00 -42.10 13.24
CA ALA A 99 23.82 -43.32 13.37
C ALA A 99 25.35 -43.23 13.12
#